data_AF-C3ZM90-F1
#
_entry.id   AF-C3ZM90-F1
#
_cell.length_a   1.000
_cell.length_b   1.000
_cell.length_c   1.000
_cell.angle_alpha   90.00
_cell.angle_beta   90.00
_cell.angle_gamma   90.00
#
_symmetry.space_group_name_H-M   'P 1'
#
loop_
_entity.id
_entity.type
_entity.pdbx_description
1 polymer ?
#
loop_
_entity_poly.entity_id
_entity_poly.type
_entity_poly.pdbx_seq_one_letter_code
_entity_poly.pdbx_strand_id
1 'polypeptide(L)'
;MTAVTKAAIKAIKFYKHVVQSVEKFIQKCRPEYKVPGLYVIDSIVRQSRHQFGADKDVFAPRFAKNVTLTFQHLFKCPPEDRARVVRVLNLWQKNHVFKVEVIQPLLDMADPERAKQMQPVCSTTLWVGHLDKKTTDVELRNIFEAIGPVQSIDLIPPRGCAYVCYETRLDAHNALNKLKNLRVGNRQQPVQMAWAPGKGVKGKEHKQYWDDHAGTTYLPWEKLEGKDLESLAEGGYIDNETLPPDQKKDVAPSESGSQESQE
;
A
#
# COMPACT_ATOMS: atom_id res chain seq x y z
N MET A 1 -22.49 22.67 13.86
CA MET A 1 -21.81 22.35 12.59
C MET A 1 -22.56 22.84 11.36
N THR A 2 -23.85 22.53 11.20
CA THR A 2 -24.66 22.87 10.01
C THR A 2 -24.62 24.34 9.59
N ALA A 3 -24.54 25.29 10.54
CA ALA A 3 -24.43 26.72 10.22
C ALA A 3 -23.11 27.06 9.50
N VAL A 4 -21.98 26.51 9.95
CA VAL A 4 -20.65 26.71 9.36
C VAL A 4 -20.62 26.14 7.94
N THR A 5 -21.15 24.92 7.77
CA THR A 5 -21.25 24.27 6.46
C THR A 5 -22.09 25.11 5.49
N LYS A 6 -23.28 25.57 5.91
CA LYS A 6 -24.12 26.44 5.08
C LYS A 6 -23.41 27.74 4.69
N ALA A 7 -22.69 28.37 5.62
CA ALA A 7 -21.91 29.58 5.33
C ALA A 7 -20.79 29.31 4.32
N ALA A 8 -20.03 28.22 4.51
CA ALA A 8 -18.97 27.80 3.61
C ALA A 8 -19.47 27.55 2.19
N ILE A 9 -20.59 26.83 2.04
CA ILE A 9 -21.19 26.55 0.74
C ILE A 9 -21.73 27.82 0.07
N LYS A 10 -22.35 28.73 0.82
CA LYS A 10 -22.76 30.05 0.29
C LYS A 10 -21.56 30.87 -0.19
N ALA A 11 -20.41 30.73 0.48
CA ALA A 11 -19.16 31.41 0.14
C ALA A 11 -18.29 30.64 -0.86
N ILE A 12 -18.84 29.71 -1.66
CA ILE A 12 -18.06 28.85 -2.57
C ILE A 12 -17.19 29.64 -3.56
N LYS A 13 -17.61 30.83 -4.00
CA LYS A 13 -16.78 31.71 -4.85
C LYS A 13 -15.46 32.11 -4.19
N PHE A 14 -15.43 32.11 -2.86
CA PHE A 14 -14.27 32.42 -2.03
C PHE A 14 -13.74 31.17 -1.30
N TYR A 15 -13.96 29.96 -1.84
CA TYR A 15 -13.59 28.69 -1.18
C TYR A 15 -12.15 28.65 -0.66
N LYS A 16 -11.20 29.30 -1.35
CA LYS A 16 -9.80 29.41 -0.90
C LYS A 16 -9.67 30.08 0.47
N HIS A 17 -10.42 31.14 0.73
CA HIS A 17 -10.46 31.84 2.02
C HIS A 17 -11.20 31.04 3.09
N VAL A 18 -12.25 30.32 2.69
CA VAL A 18 -12.97 29.40 3.60
C VAL A 18 -12.02 28.31 4.07
N VAL A 19 -11.32 27.63 3.15
CA VAL A 19 -10.32 26.60 3.47
C VAL A 19 -9.23 27.18 4.37
N GLN A 20 -8.64 28.32 4.00
CA GLN A 20 -7.59 28.95 4.80
C GLN A 20 -8.08 29.29 6.22
N SER A 21 -9.32 29.74 6.37
CA SER A 21 -9.90 30.03 7.69
C SER A 21 -10.04 28.77 8.55
N VAL A 22 -10.48 27.66 7.96
CA VAL A 22 -10.60 26.37 8.66
C VAL A 22 -9.23 25.82 9.04
N GLU A 23 -8.26 25.85 8.12
CA GLU A 23 -6.87 25.42 8.38
C GLU A 23 -6.23 26.26 9.51
N LYS A 24 -6.36 27.59 9.45
CA LYS A 24 -5.86 28.50 10.50
C LYS A 24 -6.55 28.27 11.85
N PHE A 25 -7.86 27.99 11.84
CA PHE A 25 -8.58 27.62 13.06
C PHE A 25 -7.98 26.35 13.67
N ILE A 26 -7.84 25.28 12.88
CA ILE A 26 -7.25 24.01 13.34
C ILE A 26 -5.82 24.22 13.85
N GLN A 27 -5.02 25.06 13.19
CA GLN A 27 -3.67 25.38 13.62
C GLN A 27 -3.63 26.02 15.01
N LYS A 28 -4.52 26.99 15.27
CA LYS A 28 -4.47 27.86 16.46
C LYS A 28 -5.37 27.44 17.62
N CYS A 29 -6.39 26.61 17.37
CA CYS A 29 -7.37 26.25 18.39
C CYS A 29 -6.77 25.33 19.48
N ARG A 30 -7.43 25.27 20.64
CA ARG A 30 -7.06 24.36 21.75
C ARG A 30 -7.18 22.89 21.32
N PRO A 31 -6.47 21.95 21.98
CA PRO A 31 -6.55 20.51 21.71
C PRO A 31 -7.98 19.95 21.61
N GLU A 32 -8.88 20.38 22.50
CA GLU A 32 -10.29 19.95 22.53
C GLU A 32 -11.09 20.32 21.26
N TYR A 33 -10.61 21.28 20.46
CA TYR A 33 -11.28 21.74 19.24
C TYR A 33 -10.68 21.17 17.95
N LYS A 34 -9.67 20.29 18.04
CA LYS A 34 -9.07 19.67 16.84
C LYS A 34 -10.08 18.78 16.12
N VAL A 35 -10.71 17.83 16.81
CA VAL A 35 -11.71 16.94 16.20
C VAL A 35 -12.93 17.71 15.68
N PRO A 36 -13.50 18.69 16.41
CA PRO A 36 -14.49 19.60 15.84
C PRO A 36 -14.05 20.29 14.55
N GLY A 37 -12.80 20.75 14.47
CA GLY A 37 -12.24 21.34 13.24
C GLY A 37 -12.19 20.34 12.08
N LEU A 38 -11.81 19.09 12.33
CA LEU A 38 -11.87 18.02 11.33
C LEU A 38 -13.30 17.75 10.86
N TYR A 39 -14.28 17.76 11.76
CA TYR A 39 -15.68 17.59 11.38
C TYR A 39 -16.23 18.76 10.55
N VAL A 40 -15.68 19.97 10.72
CA VAL A 40 -15.99 21.10 9.83
C VAL A 40 -15.47 20.82 8.42
N ILE A 41 -14.24 20.32 8.26
CA ILE A 41 -13.70 19.91 6.95
C ILE A 41 -14.59 18.83 6.33
N ASP A 42 -14.86 17.76 7.06
CA ASP A 42 -15.69 16.64 6.60
C ASP A 42 -17.08 17.12 6.16
N SER A 43 -17.73 17.95 6.98
CA SER A 43 -19.07 18.46 6.68
C SER A 43 -19.09 19.34 5.43
N ILE A 44 -18.12 20.24 5.26
CA ILE A 44 -18.01 21.11 4.08
C ILE A 44 -17.80 20.28 2.81
N VAL A 45 -16.84 19.35 2.84
CA VAL A 45 -16.51 18.51 1.68
C VAL A 45 -17.69 17.61 1.31
N ARG A 46 -18.32 16.94 2.29
CA ARG A 46 -19.51 16.10 2.03
C ARG A 46 -20.66 16.92 1.44
N GLN A 47 -20.97 18.08 2.01
CA GLN A 47 -22.07 18.91 1.52
C GLN A 47 -21.80 19.43 0.11
N SER A 48 -20.57 19.85 -0.19
CA SER A 48 -20.17 20.32 -1.52
C SER A 48 -20.31 19.20 -2.56
N ARG A 49 -19.75 18.01 -2.28
CA ARG A 49 -19.85 16.84 -3.17
C ARG A 49 -21.29 16.40 -3.39
N HIS A 50 -22.12 16.42 -2.34
CA HIS A 50 -23.53 16.08 -2.45
C HIS A 50 -24.31 17.11 -3.30
N GLN A 51 -24.03 18.41 -3.14
CA GLN A 51 -24.77 19.47 -3.82
C GLN A 51 -24.34 19.70 -5.27
N PHE A 52 -23.04 19.55 -5.57
CA PHE A 52 -22.48 19.89 -6.88
C PHE A 52 -21.97 18.67 -7.66
N GLY A 53 -21.86 17.51 -7.04
CA GLY A 53 -21.21 16.32 -7.58
C GLY A 53 -19.72 16.26 -7.23
N ALA A 54 -19.16 15.04 -7.26
CA ALA A 54 -17.76 14.80 -6.89
C ALA A 54 -16.75 15.58 -7.76
N ASP A 55 -17.01 15.66 -9.07
CA ASP A 55 -16.10 16.30 -10.04
C ASP A 55 -16.10 17.83 -9.98
N LYS A 56 -17.15 18.42 -9.38
CA LYS A 56 -17.30 19.87 -9.27
C LYS A 56 -16.95 20.39 -7.86
N ASP A 57 -16.60 19.50 -6.94
CA ASP A 57 -16.19 19.90 -5.60
C ASP A 57 -14.85 20.66 -5.64
N VAL A 58 -14.87 21.88 -5.11
CA VAL A 58 -13.68 22.74 -5.00
C VAL A 58 -12.98 22.61 -3.65
N PHE A 59 -13.63 22.01 -2.64
CA PHE A 59 -13.10 21.97 -1.27
C PHE A 59 -12.13 20.81 -1.05
N ALA A 60 -12.47 19.57 -1.40
CA ALA A 60 -11.56 18.44 -1.25
C ALA A 60 -10.20 18.67 -1.95
N PRO A 61 -10.13 19.01 -3.25
CA PRO A 61 -8.84 19.24 -3.90
C PRO A 61 -8.08 20.43 -3.31
N ARG A 62 -8.77 21.37 -2.66
CA ARG A 62 -8.13 22.52 -2.01
C ARG A 62 -7.55 22.17 -0.64
N PHE A 63 -8.29 21.43 0.20
CA PHE A 63 -7.77 20.91 1.46
C PHE A 63 -6.61 19.93 1.23
N ALA A 64 -6.66 19.12 0.17
CA ALA A 64 -5.61 18.16 -0.16
C ALA A 64 -4.22 18.80 -0.29
N LYS A 65 -4.13 20.08 -0.68
CA LYS A 65 -2.84 20.78 -0.85
C LYS A 65 -2.03 20.93 0.44
N ASN A 66 -2.71 21.07 1.58
CA ASN A 66 -2.09 21.27 2.89
C ASN A 66 -2.56 20.22 3.91
N VAL A 67 -3.12 19.10 3.45
CA VAL A 67 -3.79 18.14 4.34
C VAL A 67 -2.82 17.52 5.34
N THR A 68 -1.58 17.21 4.92
CA THR A 68 -0.54 16.68 5.81
C THR A 68 -0.22 17.64 6.95
N LEU A 69 0.00 18.92 6.64
CA LEU A 69 0.24 19.96 7.66
C LEU A 69 -0.98 20.17 8.57
N THR A 70 -2.19 20.13 7.99
CA THR A 70 -3.43 20.25 8.75
C THR A 70 -3.57 19.09 9.75
N PHE A 71 -3.25 17.86 9.33
CA PHE A 71 -3.30 16.69 10.19
C PHE A 71 -2.21 16.67 11.27
N GLN A 72 -1.02 17.22 11.00
CA GLN A 72 -0.01 17.45 12.06
C GLN A 72 -0.55 18.33 13.20
N HIS A 73 -1.45 19.28 12.89
CA HIS A 73 -2.14 20.06 13.92
C HIS A 73 -3.31 19.31 14.56
N LEU A 74 -4.06 18.50 13.78
CA LEU A 74 -5.17 17.69 14.28
C LEU A 74 -4.72 16.63 15.28
N PHE A 75 -3.59 15.96 15.04
CA PHE A 75 -3.06 14.94 15.96
C PHE A 75 -2.49 15.49 17.27
N LYS A 76 -2.51 16.82 17.46
CA LYS A 76 -2.33 17.45 18.77
C LYS A 76 -3.63 17.45 19.60
N CYS A 77 -4.63 16.64 19.21
CA CYS A 77 -5.83 16.39 19.99
C CYS A 77 -5.53 15.54 21.23
N PRO A 78 -6.45 15.48 22.20
CA PRO A 78 -6.35 14.50 23.29
C PRO A 78 -6.21 13.05 22.75
N PRO A 79 -5.48 12.16 23.44
CA PRO A 79 -5.29 10.77 22.98
C PRO A 79 -6.59 10.01 22.73
N GLU A 80 -7.61 10.21 23.58
CA GLU A 80 -8.94 9.60 23.49
C GLU A 80 -9.71 10.00 22.22
N ASP A 81 -9.31 11.11 21.59
CA ASP A 81 -9.92 11.67 20.40
C ASP A 81 -9.29 11.14 19.10
N ARG A 82 -8.10 10.53 19.18
CA ARG A 82 -7.33 10.07 18.02
C ARG A 82 -8.09 9.03 17.18
N ALA A 83 -8.82 8.13 17.84
CA ALA A 83 -9.68 7.15 17.17
C ALA A 83 -10.80 7.79 16.33
N ARG A 84 -11.26 9.00 16.71
CA ARG A 84 -12.27 9.76 15.95
C ARG A 84 -11.67 10.32 14.66
N VAL A 85 -10.42 10.78 14.71
CA VAL A 85 -9.67 11.24 13.53
C VAL A 85 -9.47 10.10 12.53
N VAL A 86 -9.00 8.93 13.01
CA VAL A 86 -8.82 7.73 12.19
C VAL A 86 -10.13 7.29 11.54
N ARG A 87 -11.25 7.34 12.29
CA ARG A 87 -12.57 7.00 11.76
C ARG A 87 -12.97 7.89 10.57
N VAL A 88 -12.67 9.19 10.62
CA VAL A 88 -12.94 10.10 9.50
C VAL A 88 -12.08 9.75 8.28
N LEU A 89 -10.79 9.46 8.47
CA LEU A 89 -9.89 9.04 7.39
C LEU A 89 -10.39 7.76 6.70
N ASN A 90 -10.78 6.74 7.48
CA ASN A 90 -11.33 5.49 6.95
C ASN A 90 -12.63 5.73 6.16
N LEU A 91 -13.49 6.64 6.65
CA LEU A 91 -14.70 7.03 5.92
C LEU A 91 -14.37 7.79 4.63
N TRP A 92 -13.35 8.63 4.61
CA TRP A 92 -12.90 9.32 3.40
C TRP A 92 -12.35 8.36 2.35
N GLN A 93 -11.58 7.35 2.77
CA GLN A 93 -11.08 6.30 1.87
C GLN A 93 -12.23 5.47 1.30
N LYS A 94 -13.13 4.97 2.16
CA LYS A 94 -14.28 4.14 1.75
C LYS A 94 -15.21 4.85 0.77
N ASN A 95 -15.41 6.16 0.95
CA ASN A 95 -16.32 6.96 0.11
C ASN A 95 -15.59 7.70 -1.02
N HIS A 96 -14.32 7.39 -1.27
CA HIS A 96 -13.49 8.01 -2.31
C HIS A 96 -13.53 9.56 -2.28
N VAL A 97 -13.46 10.13 -1.06
CA VAL A 97 -13.40 11.59 -0.85
C VAL A 97 -12.02 12.12 -1.22
N PHE A 98 -10.97 11.38 -0.84
CA PHE A 98 -9.59 11.61 -1.24
C PHE A 98 -8.99 10.30 -1.81
N LYS A 99 -7.95 10.42 -2.62
CA LYS A 99 -7.19 9.27 -3.14
C LYS A 99 -6.45 8.55 -2.02
N VAL A 100 -6.17 7.26 -2.21
CA VAL A 100 -5.41 6.44 -1.25
C VAL A 100 -4.03 7.04 -0.95
N GLU A 101 -3.35 7.57 -1.97
CA GLU A 101 -2.06 8.26 -1.86
C GLU A 101 -2.07 9.45 -0.91
N VAL A 102 -3.24 10.10 -0.75
CA VAL A 102 -3.42 11.22 0.18
C VAL A 102 -3.79 10.73 1.57
N ILE A 103 -4.58 9.66 1.68
CA ILE A 103 -5.08 9.14 2.97
C ILE A 103 -4.01 8.33 3.71
N GLN A 104 -3.23 7.49 3.01
CA GLN A 104 -2.31 6.55 3.64
C GLN A 104 -1.29 7.24 4.55
N PRO A 105 -0.59 8.31 4.11
CA PRO A 105 0.35 9.02 4.99
C PRO A 105 -0.30 9.63 6.25
N LEU A 106 -1.60 9.94 6.19
CA LEU A 106 -2.34 10.47 7.34
C LEU A 106 -2.73 9.37 8.33
N LEU A 107 -3.06 8.17 7.83
CA LEU A 107 -3.28 7.00 8.66
C LEU A 107 -1.98 6.56 9.36
N ASP A 108 -0.85 6.61 8.65
CA ASP A 108 0.45 6.27 9.21
C ASP A 108 0.88 7.30 10.28
N MET A 109 0.57 8.59 10.07
CA MET A 109 0.74 9.62 11.11
C MET A 109 -0.15 9.38 12.34
N ALA A 110 -1.34 8.79 12.14
CA ALA A 110 -2.26 8.45 13.20
C ALA A 110 -1.78 7.27 14.05
N ASP A 111 -0.88 6.43 13.56
CA ASP A 111 -0.31 5.36 14.33
C ASP A 111 1.09 5.01 13.80
N PRO A 112 2.13 5.73 14.25
CA PRO A 112 3.49 5.45 13.83
C PRO A 112 3.98 4.09 14.35
N GLU A 113 3.37 3.56 15.42
CA GLU A 113 3.69 2.23 15.95
C GLU A 113 3.05 1.12 15.11
N ARG A 114 1.89 1.36 14.48
CA ARG A 114 1.30 0.43 13.50
C ARG A 114 2.29 0.08 12.38
N ALA A 115 3.07 1.05 11.89
CA ALA A 115 4.11 0.80 10.90
C ALA A 115 5.23 -0.11 11.45
N LYS A 116 5.55 -0.02 12.74
CA LYS A 116 6.52 -0.89 13.42
C LYS A 116 5.95 -2.28 13.73
N GLN A 117 4.63 -2.42 13.77
CA GLN A 117 3.91 -3.69 13.97
C GLN A 117 3.40 -4.28 12.65
N MET A 118 4.01 -3.89 11.52
CA MET A 118 3.76 -4.54 10.23
C MET A 118 4.93 -5.44 9.88
N GLN A 119 4.63 -6.70 9.56
CA GLN A 119 5.58 -7.62 8.98
C GLN A 119 5.57 -7.47 7.46
N PRO A 120 6.66 -6.96 6.86
CA PRO A 120 6.80 -7.00 5.41
C PRO A 120 6.97 -8.45 4.94
N VAL A 121 6.19 -8.82 3.94
CA VAL A 121 6.36 -10.02 3.12
C VAL A 121 6.75 -9.54 1.72
N CYS A 122 8.04 -9.62 1.44
CA CYS A 122 8.63 -9.15 0.20
C CYS A 122 8.42 -10.20 -0.89
N SER A 123 7.64 -9.91 -1.93
CA SER A 123 7.45 -10.83 -3.06
C SER A 123 8.74 -11.16 -3.82
N THR A 124 8.84 -12.39 -4.28
CA THR A 124 9.77 -12.86 -5.32
C THR A 124 9.06 -13.21 -6.62
N THR A 125 7.75 -12.91 -6.69
CA THR A 125 6.86 -13.25 -7.78
C THR A 125 6.57 -12.05 -8.68
N LEU A 126 6.71 -12.26 -9.98
CA LEU A 126 6.34 -11.31 -11.03
C LEU A 126 5.10 -11.79 -11.77
N TRP A 127 4.20 -10.88 -12.08
CA TRP A 127 3.21 -11.10 -13.12
C TRP A 127 3.80 -10.70 -14.46
N VAL A 128 3.66 -11.58 -15.46
CA VAL A 128 4.11 -11.37 -16.84
C VAL A 128 2.89 -11.43 -17.75
N GLY A 129 2.49 -10.29 -18.30
CA GLY A 129 1.36 -10.12 -19.20
C GLY A 129 1.75 -10.00 -20.67
N HIS A 130 0.72 -10.00 -21.51
CA HIS A 130 0.83 -9.93 -22.97
C HIS A 130 1.55 -11.12 -23.61
N LEU A 131 1.52 -12.28 -22.97
CA LEU A 131 2.04 -13.53 -23.52
C LEU A 131 1.14 -14.08 -24.63
N ASP A 132 1.74 -14.68 -25.66
CA ASP A 132 1.00 -15.42 -26.68
C ASP A 132 0.30 -16.63 -26.02
N LYS A 133 -0.87 -17.01 -26.53
CA LYS A 133 -1.60 -18.19 -26.05
C LYS A 133 -0.83 -19.49 -26.31
N LYS A 134 0.14 -19.47 -27.23
CA LYS A 134 1.04 -20.59 -27.54
C LYS A 134 2.33 -20.60 -26.73
N THR A 135 2.61 -19.56 -25.94
CA THR A 135 3.80 -19.50 -25.09
C THR A 135 3.78 -20.67 -24.10
N THR A 136 4.91 -21.37 -24.01
CA THR A 136 5.06 -22.56 -23.16
C THR A 136 5.83 -22.27 -21.89
N ASP A 137 5.69 -23.15 -20.90
CA ASP A 137 6.45 -23.08 -19.65
C ASP A 137 7.95 -23.10 -19.90
N VAL A 138 8.39 -24.03 -20.76
CA VAL A 138 9.80 -24.20 -21.14
C VAL A 138 10.37 -22.95 -21.79
N GLU A 139 9.61 -22.28 -22.67
CA GLU A 139 10.04 -21.02 -23.30
C GLU A 139 10.26 -19.93 -22.24
N LEU A 140 9.30 -19.74 -21.32
CA LEU A 140 9.45 -18.77 -20.25
C LEU A 140 10.59 -19.13 -19.31
N ARG A 141 10.71 -20.40 -18.92
CA ARG A 141 11.76 -20.88 -18.03
C ARG A 141 13.14 -20.57 -18.58
N ASN A 142 13.40 -20.92 -19.85
CA ASN A 142 14.67 -20.64 -20.51
C ASN A 142 15.02 -19.13 -20.52
N ILE A 143 14.02 -18.26 -20.67
CA ILE A 143 14.24 -16.81 -20.69
C ILE A 143 14.50 -16.26 -19.29
N PHE A 144 13.68 -16.64 -18.31
CA PHE A 144 13.75 -16.09 -16.96
C PHE A 144 14.91 -16.68 -16.13
N GLU A 145 15.32 -17.94 -16.40
CA GLU A 145 16.50 -18.56 -15.80
C GLU A 145 17.83 -17.92 -16.25
N ALA A 146 17.83 -17.15 -17.34
CA ALA A 146 18.99 -16.34 -17.71
C ALA A 146 19.28 -15.19 -16.73
N ILE A 147 18.31 -14.83 -15.87
CA ILE A 147 18.50 -13.84 -14.81
C ILE A 147 18.94 -14.49 -13.51
N GLY A 148 18.31 -15.62 -13.14
CA GLY A 148 18.54 -16.34 -11.89
C GLY A 148 17.58 -17.52 -11.74
N PRO A 149 17.75 -18.36 -10.71
CA PRO A 149 16.96 -19.58 -10.54
C PRO A 149 15.45 -19.30 -10.37
N VAL A 150 14.65 -19.99 -11.18
CA VAL A 150 13.18 -19.86 -11.18
C VAL A 150 12.56 -21.02 -10.40
N GLN A 151 11.95 -20.69 -9.25
CA GLN A 151 11.27 -21.65 -8.38
C GLN A 151 10.01 -22.23 -9.05
N SER A 152 9.16 -21.38 -9.63
CA SER A 152 7.92 -21.84 -10.26
C SER A 152 7.40 -20.89 -11.33
N ILE A 153 6.69 -21.43 -12.32
CA ILE A 153 5.96 -20.66 -13.33
C ILE A 153 4.51 -21.15 -13.36
N ASP A 154 3.57 -20.23 -13.13
CA ASP A 154 2.13 -20.51 -13.24
C ASP A 154 1.57 -19.81 -14.49
N LEU A 155 1.52 -20.54 -15.61
CA LEU A 155 0.97 -20.05 -16.88
C LEU A 155 -0.57 -20.02 -16.87
N ILE A 156 -1.13 -18.94 -17.43
CA ILE A 156 -2.57 -18.76 -17.61
C ILE A 156 -2.85 -18.39 -19.08
N PRO A 157 -2.74 -19.36 -20.02
CA PRO A 157 -2.89 -19.11 -21.46
C PRO A 157 -4.20 -18.41 -21.86
N PRO A 158 -5.38 -18.73 -21.28
CA PRO A 158 -6.61 -18.01 -21.61
C PRO A 158 -6.56 -16.51 -21.32
N ARG A 159 -5.73 -16.08 -20.35
CA ARG A 159 -5.53 -14.67 -19.98
C ARG A 159 -4.27 -14.06 -20.61
N GLY A 160 -3.47 -14.85 -21.34
CA GLY A 160 -2.22 -14.39 -21.93
C GLY A 160 -1.23 -13.84 -20.90
N CYS A 161 -1.13 -14.50 -19.74
CA CYS A 161 -0.19 -14.09 -18.69
C CYS A 161 0.35 -15.29 -17.92
N ALA A 162 1.42 -15.06 -17.16
CA ALA A 162 2.02 -16.03 -16.25
C ALA A 162 2.43 -15.35 -14.95
N TYR A 163 2.59 -16.13 -13.89
CA TYR A 163 3.33 -15.72 -12.70
C TYR A 163 4.67 -16.43 -12.68
N VAL A 164 5.77 -15.69 -12.53
CA VAL A 164 7.12 -16.23 -12.44
C VAL A 164 7.64 -15.94 -11.04
N CYS A 165 7.93 -17.00 -10.28
CA CYS A 165 8.50 -16.90 -8.94
C CYS A 165 9.99 -17.25 -8.99
N TYR A 166 10.83 -16.32 -8.56
CA TYR A 166 12.26 -16.55 -8.38
C TYR A 166 12.56 -17.07 -6.97
N GLU A 167 13.69 -17.75 -6.81
CA GLU A 167 14.19 -18.11 -5.47
C GLU A 167 14.63 -16.88 -4.67
N THR A 168 15.13 -15.84 -5.35
CA THR A 168 15.56 -14.60 -4.69
C THR A 168 14.80 -13.38 -5.22
N ARG A 169 14.56 -12.40 -4.33
CA ARG A 169 13.95 -11.13 -4.74
C ARG A 169 14.88 -10.30 -5.62
N LEU A 170 16.20 -10.44 -5.44
CA LEU A 170 17.18 -9.74 -6.25
C LEU A 170 17.04 -10.15 -7.73
N ASP A 171 16.86 -11.44 -8.00
CA ASP A 171 16.68 -11.94 -9.36
C ASP A 171 15.35 -11.49 -9.97
N ALA A 172 14.26 -11.51 -9.19
CA ALA A 172 12.98 -10.96 -9.62
C ALA A 172 13.10 -9.45 -9.95
N HIS A 173 13.80 -8.68 -9.12
CA HIS A 173 14.04 -7.26 -9.37
C HIS A 173 14.90 -7.04 -10.63
N ASN A 174 15.95 -7.85 -10.81
CA ASN A 174 16.78 -7.81 -12.00
C ASN A 174 15.98 -8.14 -13.27
N ALA A 175 15.08 -9.12 -13.22
CA ALA A 175 14.22 -9.52 -14.33
C ALA A 175 13.27 -8.39 -14.74
N LEU A 176 12.62 -7.71 -13.78
CA LEU A 176 11.77 -6.55 -14.04
C LEU A 176 12.46 -5.45 -14.86
N ASN A 177 13.74 -5.22 -14.57
CA ASN A 177 14.51 -4.16 -15.22
C ASN A 177 15.12 -4.62 -16.55
N LYS A 178 15.75 -5.80 -16.57
CA LYS A 178 16.50 -6.31 -17.74
C LYS A 178 15.58 -6.84 -18.84
N LEU A 179 14.42 -7.40 -18.49
CA LEU A 179 13.49 -8.02 -19.45
C LEU A 179 12.34 -7.08 -19.83
N LYS A 180 12.36 -5.79 -19.46
CA LYS A 180 11.25 -4.84 -19.68
C LYS A 180 10.78 -4.71 -21.13
N ASN A 181 11.67 -4.97 -22.09
CA ASN A 181 11.39 -4.91 -23.53
C ASN A 181 11.36 -6.30 -24.19
N LEU A 182 11.33 -7.38 -23.39
CA LEU A 182 11.29 -8.74 -23.88
C LEU A 182 10.05 -8.96 -24.77
N ARG A 183 10.24 -9.71 -25.85
CA ARG A 183 9.18 -10.16 -26.75
C ARG A 183 9.24 -11.67 -26.76
N VAL A 184 8.10 -12.30 -26.50
CA VAL A 184 7.95 -13.76 -26.43
C VAL A 184 7.03 -14.21 -27.55
N GLY A 185 7.42 -15.26 -28.28
CA GLY A 185 6.74 -15.70 -29.49
C GLY A 185 6.65 -14.63 -30.60
N ASN A 186 5.55 -14.65 -31.36
CA ASN A 186 5.36 -13.80 -32.54
C ASN A 186 4.65 -12.46 -32.24
N ARG A 187 4.60 -12.03 -30.98
CA ARG A 187 3.83 -10.84 -30.59
C ARG A 187 4.61 -9.54 -30.86
N GLN A 188 3.91 -8.56 -31.44
CA GLN A 188 4.48 -7.24 -31.74
C GLN A 188 4.60 -6.30 -30.53
N GLN A 189 4.00 -6.66 -29.39
CA GLN A 189 4.07 -5.87 -28.17
C GLN A 189 5.03 -6.55 -27.18
N PRO A 190 5.89 -5.80 -26.48
CA PRO A 190 6.70 -6.36 -25.42
C PRO A 190 5.81 -6.89 -24.30
N VAL A 191 6.33 -7.85 -23.54
CA VAL A 191 5.67 -8.34 -22.33
C VAL A 191 5.52 -7.20 -21.34
N GLN A 192 4.45 -7.22 -20.56
CA GLN A 192 4.30 -6.31 -19.43
C GLN A 192 4.68 -7.06 -18.16
N MET A 193 5.49 -6.46 -17.30
CA MET A 193 5.81 -7.04 -16.01
C MET A 193 5.48 -6.10 -14.88
N ALA A 194 5.04 -6.68 -13.77
CA ALA A 194 4.82 -5.99 -12.51
C ALA A 194 5.06 -6.96 -11.36
N TRP A 195 5.33 -6.44 -10.17
CA TRP A 195 5.29 -7.25 -8.96
C TRP A 195 3.91 -7.88 -8.79
N ALA A 196 3.89 -9.12 -8.32
CA ALA A 196 2.68 -9.83 -7.92
C ALA A 196 2.79 -10.28 -6.47
N PRO A 197 1.69 -10.33 -5.70
CA PRO A 197 1.73 -10.95 -4.38
C PRO A 197 2.13 -12.42 -4.49
N GLY A 198 2.97 -12.89 -3.56
CA GLY A 198 3.27 -14.31 -3.39
C GLY A 198 2.00 -15.12 -3.10
N LYS A 199 2.06 -16.43 -3.37
CA LYS A 199 0.92 -17.36 -3.16
C LYS A 199 0.38 -17.27 -1.73
N GLY A 200 1.26 -17.17 -0.73
CA GLY A 200 0.91 -17.05 0.69
C GLY A 200 0.11 -15.79 1.06
N VAL A 201 0.20 -14.73 0.25
CA VAL A 201 -0.43 -13.42 0.51
C VAL A 201 -1.33 -12.92 -0.62
N LYS A 202 -1.72 -13.80 -1.55
CA LYS A 202 -2.57 -13.47 -2.71
C LYS A 202 -4.07 -13.37 -2.37
N GLY A 203 -4.47 -13.80 -1.18
CA GLY A 203 -5.87 -13.84 -0.71
C GLY A 203 -6.54 -12.45 -0.65
N LYS A 204 -7.89 -12.43 -0.68
CA LYS A 204 -8.68 -11.19 -0.63
C LYS A 204 -8.46 -10.42 0.68
N GLU A 205 -8.18 -11.14 1.76
CA GLU A 205 -7.87 -10.64 3.09
C GLU A 205 -6.56 -9.85 3.16
N HIS A 206 -5.62 -10.15 2.26
CA HIS A 206 -4.30 -9.53 2.21
C HIS A 206 -4.19 -8.44 1.15
N LYS A 207 -5.14 -8.38 0.20
CA LYS A 207 -5.16 -7.44 -0.92
C LYS A 207 -5.02 -5.97 -0.51
N GLN A 208 -5.59 -5.57 0.64
CA GLN A 208 -5.52 -4.19 1.13
C GLN A 208 -4.15 -3.78 1.67
N TYR A 209 -3.25 -4.74 1.89
CA TYR A 209 -1.91 -4.55 2.43
C TYR A 209 -0.80 -4.65 1.38
N TRP A 210 -1.17 -4.92 0.13
CA TRP A 210 -0.25 -5.03 -1.00
C TRP A 210 0.15 -3.65 -1.51
N ASP A 211 1.46 -3.42 -1.57
CA ASP A 211 2.07 -2.28 -2.26
C ASP A 211 2.62 -2.75 -3.61
N ASP A 212 1.99 -2.31 -4.70
CA ASP A 212 2.37 -2.69 -6.06
C ASP A 212 3.71 -2.09 -6.51
N HIS A 213 4.10 -0.94 -5.96
CA HIS A 213 5.33 -0.27 -6.31
C HIS A 213 6.53 -0.90 -5.60
N ALA A 214 6.38 -1.15 -4.29
CA ALA A 214 7.38 -1.85 -3.51
C ALA A 214 7.42 -3.34 -3.86
N GLY A 215 6.31 -3.95 -4.26
CA GLY A 215 6.21 -5.39 -4.43
C GLY A 215 6.18 -6.13 -3.09
N THR A 216 5.54 -5.54 -2.09
CA THR A 216 5.58 -6.00 -0.69
C THR A 216 4.19 -6.00 -0.09
N THR A 217 3.84 -7.05 0.66
CA THR A 217 2.64 -7.06 1.50
C THR A 217 3.04 -6.70 2.93
N TYR A 218 2.46 -5.64 3.50
CA TYR A 218 2.72 -5.24 4.89
C TYR A 218 1.62 -5.78 5.80
N LEU A 219 1.85 -6.95 6.42
CA LEU A 219 0.85 -7.61 7.25
C LEU A 219 0.89 -7.09 8.69
N PRO A 220 -0.23 -6.65 9.28
CA PRO A 220 -0.27 -6.36 10.72
C PRO A 220 0.10 -7.60 11.54
N TRP A 221 0.85 -7.46 12.63
CA TRP A 221 1.26 -8.57 13.48
C TRP A 221 0.08 -9.38 14.04
N GLU A 222 -1.07 -8.75 14.29
CA GLU A 222 -2.28 -9.45 14.76
C GLU A 222 -2.83 -10.43 13.70
N LYS A 223 -2.40 -10.31 12.43
CA LYS A 223 -2.72 -11.25 11.35
C LYS A 223 -1.72 -12.39 11.21
N LEU A 224 -0.62 -12.36 11.94
CA LEU A 224 0.40 -13.40 12.00
C LEU A 224 0.16 -14.36 13.16
N GLU A 225 -0.59 -13.95 14.19
CA GLU A 225 -0.92 -14.80 15.33
C GLU A 225 -1.58 -16.11 14.87
N GLY A 226 -0.94 -17.24 15.19
CA GLY A 226 -1.43 -18.58 14.85
C GLY A 226 -1.35 -18.95 13.36
N LYS A 227 -0.71 -18.13 12.52
CA LYS A 227 -0.42 -18.49 11.13
C LYS A 227 0.98 -19.08 11.00
N ASP A 228 1.10 -20.05 10.10
CA ASP A 228 2.39 -20.57 9.68
C ASP A 228 3.12 -19.54 8.81
N LEU A 229 4.27 -19.07 9.29
CA LEU A 229 5.09 -18.07 8.61
C LEU A 229 5.65 -18.59 7.28
N GLU A 230 5.91 -19.90 7.18
CA GLU A 230 6.43 -20.52 5.96
C GLU A 230 5.39 -20.47 4.84
N SER A 231 4.13 -20.80 5.15
CA SER A 231 3.01 -20.65 4.21
C SER A 231 2.80 -19.19 3.75
N LEU A 232 2.99 -18.20 4.64
CA LEU A 232 2.86 -16.78 4.28
C LEU A 232 3.99 -16.31 3.37
N ALA A 233 5.17 -16.90 3.52
CA ALA A 233 6.34 -16.60 2.70
C ALA A 233 6.28 -17.28 1.31
N GLU A 234 5.31 -18.14 1.00
CA GLU A 234 5.24 -18.80 -0.31
C GLU A 234 5.16 -17.78 -1.46
N GLY A 235 6.17 -17.74 -2.32
CA GLY A 235 6.31 -16.77 -3.40
C GLY A 235 6.83 -15.38 -2.97
N GLY A 236 7.42 -15.31 -1.77
CA GLY A 236 8.08 -14.15 -1.20
C GLY A 236 9.12 -14.54 -0.16
N TYR A 237 9.54 -13.60 0.67
CA TYR A 237 10.32 -13.87 1.87
C TYR A 237 9.95 -12.89 2.98
N ILE A 238 10.18 -13.34 4.20
CA ILE A 238 9.98 -12.59 5.43
C ILE A 238 11.37 -12.45 6.07
N ASP A 239 11.76 -11.22 6.39
CA ASP A 239 13.03 -10.99 7.08
C ASP A 239 12.87 -11.28 8.58
N ASN A 240 13.61 -12.26 9.08
CA ASN A 240 13.58 -12.68 10.49
C ASN A 240 14.00 -11.57 11.45
N GLU A 241 14.80 -10.59 11.02
CA GLU A 241 15.18 -9.45 11.85
C GLU A 241 14.00 -8.52 12.15
N THR A 242 13.00 -8.52 11.27
CA THR A 242 11.80 -7.68 11.34
C THR A 242 10.61 -8.33 12.06
N LEU A 243 10.73 -9.62 12.44
CA LEU A 243 9.71 -10.34 13.20
C LEU A 243 9.47 -9.74 14.59
N PRO A 244 8.25 -9.89 15.16
CA PRO A 244 7.98 -9.55 16.54
C PRO A 244 8.94 -10.29 17.49
N PRO A 245 9.36 -9.68 18.62
CA PRO A 245 10.30 -10.29 19.56
C PRO A 245 9.92 -11.70 20.04
N ASP A 246 8.61 -11.95 20.19
CA ASP A 246 8.08 -13.22 20.68
C ASP A 246 8.15 -14.36 19.63
N GLN A 247 8.25 -14.03 18.35
CA GLN A 247 8.32 -14.99 17.24
C GLN A 247 9.75 -15.23 16.72
N LYS A 248 10.75 -14.51 17.25
CA LYS A 248 12.17 -14.72 16.89
C LYS A 248 12.76 -16.04 17.41
N LYS A 249 12.03 -16.80 18.25
CA LYS A 249 12.56 -17.96 18.98
C LYS A 249 12.53 -19.29 18.23
N ASP A 250 11.89 -19.39 17.07
CA ASP A 250 11.68 -20.68 16.41
C ASP A 250 12.58 -20.93 15.18
N VAL A 251 13.58 -20.07 14.92
CA VAL A 251 14.57 -20.32 13.86
C VAL A 251 15.94 -20.49 14.51
N ALA A 252 16.35 -21.75 14.71
CA ALA A 252 17.72 -22.06 15.09
C ALA A 252 18.69 -21.51 14.02
N PRO A 253 19.85 -20.96 14.42
CA PRO A 253 20.88 -20.60 13.45
C PRO A 253 21.34 -21.88 12.75
N SER A 254 21.20 -21.93 11.42
CA SER A 254 21.89 -22.92 10.62
C SER A 254 23.39 -22.65 10.74
N GLU A 255 24.06 -23.41 11.60
CA GLU A 255 25.51 -23.47 11.65
C GLU A 255 26.03 -23.92 10.27
N SER A 256 26.55 -22.97 9.49
CA SER A 256 27.37 -23.28 8.33
C SER A 256 28.75 -23.69 8.84
N GLY A 257 28.90 -25.00 9.07
CA GLY A 257 30.19 -25.63 9.33
C GLY A 257 31.14 -25.40 8.16
N SER A 258 32.09 -24.49 8.35
CA SER A 258 33.26 -24.35 7.49
C SER A 258 34.36 -25.21 8.09
N GLN A 259 34.51 -26.45 7.61
CA GLN A 259 35.73 -27.22 7.80
C GLN A 259 36.80 -26.65 6.84
N GLU A 260 37.76 -25.91 7.39
CA GLU A 260 39.02 -25.58 6.73
C GLU A 260 39.89 -26.85 6.66
N SER A 261 40.07 -27.37 5.45
CA SER A 261 41.16 -28.27 5.11
C SER A 261 42.40 -27.41 4.84
N GLN A 262 43.43 -27.53 5.70
CA GLN A 262 44.76 -26.99 5.41
C GLN A 262 45.64 -28.12 4.87
N GLU A 263 46.16 -27.90 3.66
CA GLU A 263 47.41 -28.47 3.14
C GLU A 263 48.63 -27.91 3.90
#